data_AF-A0A7X0PHD8-F1
#
_entry.id   AF-A0A7X0PHD8-F1
#
_cell.length_a   1.000
_cell.length_b   1.000
_cell.length_c   1.000
_cell.angle_alpha   90.00
_cell.angle_beta   90.00
_cell.angle_gamma   90.00
#
_symmetry.space_group_name_H-M   'P 1'
#
loop_
_entity.id
_entity.type
_entity.pdbx_description
1 polymer ?
#
loop_
_entity_poly.entity_id
_entity_poly.type
_entity_poly.pdbx_seq_one_letter_code
_entity_poly.pdbx_strand_id
1 'polypeptide(L)'
;MKSLYAFALALSTTAAIAGHPRCAGSVEPAKCEKLQAEIDAETPEARKARQAKLEDDRKSAAAAANAQPVSASTSSNSEYPGPWKDDLNVDISRAFVAKQIRGCGEYRYKESRATRTEYLVHCTRDGKNWVAYLVWTRTGAITGPFKADE
;
A
#
# COMPACT_ATOMS: atom_id res chain seq x y z
N MET A 1 -61.52 -43.59 15.98
CA MET A 1 -61.47 -42.13 15.71
C MET A 1 -59.99 -41.76 15.72
N LYS A 2 -59.34 -41.65 14.54
CA LYS A 2 -58.82 -40.39 13.92
C LYS A 2 -58.12 -39.51 14.98
N SER A 3 -56.82 -39.24 14.92
CA SER A 3 -56.17 -38.51 13.83
C SER A 3 -54.64 -38.60 13.93
N LEU A 4 -54.01 -38.87 12.79
CA LEU A 4 -52.57 -38.80 12.54
C LEU A 4 -52.15 -37.32 12.44
N TYR A 5 -51.13 -36.90 13.17
CA TYR A 5 -50.45 -35.61 12.94
C TYR A 5 -49.36 -35.82 11.89
N ALA A 6 -49.65 -35.41 10.65
CA ALA A 6 -48.67 -35.29 9.60
C ALA A 6 -47.89 -33.99 9.80
N PHE A 7 -46.60 -34.12 10.15
CA PHE A 7 -45.65 -33.00 10.12
C PHE A 7 -45.35 -32.70 8.65
N ALA A 8 -45.96 -31.63 8.13
CA ALA A 8 -45.67 -31.12 6.81
C ALA A 8 -44.22 -30.59 6.78
N LEU A 9 -43.37 -31.29 6.04
CA LEU A 9 -42.09 -30.78 5.55
C LEU A 9 -42.35 -29.54 4.70
N ALA A 10 -42.15 -28.36 5.27
CA ALA A 10 -41.98 -27.15 4.48
C ALA A 10 -40.61 -27.23 3.78
N LEU A 11 -40.60 -27.77 2.56
CA LEU A 11 -39.51 -27.53 1.62
C LEU A 11 -39.50 -26.03 1.33
N SER A 12 -38.62 -25.29 2.00
CA SER A 12 -38.21 -23.97 1.56
C SER A 12 -37.56 -24.11 0.19
N THR A 13 -38.36 -23.94 -0.85
CA THR A 13 -37.90 -23.68 -2.20
C THR A 13 -37.27 -22.28 -2.17
N THR A 14 -35.96 -22.23 -1.97
CA THR A 14 -35.19 -21.02 -2.25
C THR A 14 -35.31 -20.75 -3.73
N ALA A 15 -36.12 -19.75 -4.05
CA ALA A 15 -36.21 -19.14 -5.37
C ALA A 15 -34.80 -18.84 -5.89
N ALA A 16 -34.54 -19.27 -7.12
CA ALA A 16 -33.39 -18.86 -7.89
C ALA A 16 -33.44 -17.34 -8.08
N ILE A 17 -32.69 -16.61 -7.25
CA ILE A 17 -32.35 -15.21 -7.51
C ILE A 17 -31.23 -15.28 -8.54
N ALA A 18 -31.58 -15.10 -9.81
CA ALA A 18 -30.62 -14.91 -10.88
C ALA A 18 -29.87 -13.61 -10.62
N GLY A 19 -28.65 -13.72 -10.07
CA GLY A 19 -27.74 -12.61 -9.84
C GLY A 19 -27.19 -12.59 -8.42
N HIS A 20 -25.86 -12.57 -8.29
CA HIS A 20 -25.22 -12.39 -6.99
C HIS A 20 -25.41 -10.94 -6.52
N PRO A 21 -26.01 -10.70 -5.34
CA PRO A 21 -26.30 -9.33 -4.86
C PRO A 21 -25.03 -8.50 -4.65
N ARG A 22 -23.86 -9.16 -4.54
CA ARG A 22 -22.54 -8.53 -4.42
C ARG A 22 -22.05 -7.89 -5.73
N CYS A 23 -22.65 -8.25 -6.86
CA CYS A 23 -22.32 -7.70 -8.17
C CYS A 23 -23.27 -6.60 -8.64
N ALA A 24 -24.33 -6.31 -7.88
CA ALA A 24 -25.26 -5.22 -8.16
C ALA A 24 -24.54 -3.86 -8.04
N GLY A 25 -24.39 -3.16 -9.16
CA GLY A 25 -23.67 -1.88 -9.23
C GLY A 25 -22.23 -1.97 -9.74
N SER A 26 -21.74 -3.15 -10.11
CA SER A 26 -20.47 -3.28 -10.85
C SER A 26 -20.59 -2.63 -12.23
N VAL A 27 -19.54 -1.91 -12.65
CA VAL A 27 -19.38 -1.40 -14.02
C VAL A 27 -19.29 -2.53 -15.05
N GLU A 28 -18.96 -3.75 -14.61
CA GLU A 28 -18.93 -4.97 -15.43
C GLU A 28 -19.60 -6.12 -14.66
N PRO A 29 -20.95 -6.23 -14.68
CA PRO A 29 -21.67 -7.21 -13.86
C PRO A 29 -21.35 -8.66 -14.27
N ALA A 30 -21.30 -8.97 -15.57
CA ALA A 30 -21.00 -10.31 -16.07
C ALA A 30 -19.60 -10.82 -15.66
N LYS A 31 -18.62 -9.91 -15.56
CA LYS A 31 -17.26 -10.24 -15.13
C LYS A 31 -17.21 -10.48 -13.62
N CYS A 32 -17.95 -9.69 -12.84
CA CYS A 32 -18.11 -9.91 -11.41
C CYS A 32 -18.78 -11.26 -11.11
N GLU A 33 -19.84 -11.60 -11.85
CA GLU A 33 -20.55 -12.87 -11.68
C GLU A 33 -19.68 -14.08 -12.02
N LYS A 34 -18.89 -14.00 -13.11
CA LYS A 34 -17.94 -15.06 -13.47
C LYS A 34 -16.88 -15.27 -12.38
N LEU A 35 -16.31 -14.19 -11.85
CA LEU A 35 -15.33 -14.25 -10.77
C LEU A 35 -15.95 -14.81 -9.49
N GLN A 36 -17.19 -14.44 -9.17
CA GLN A 36 -17.88 -14.95 -7.99
C GLN A 36 -18.21 -16.44 -8.11
N ALA A 37 -18.63 -16.90 -9.30
CA ALA A 37 -18.82 -18.33 -9.56
C ALA A 37 -17.52 -19.13 -9.42
N GLU A 38 -16.37 -18.56 -9.82
CA GLU A 38 -15.06 -19.18 -9.64
C GLU A 38 -14.63 -19.23 -8.15
N ILE A 39 -14.93 -18.19 -7.38
CA ILE A 39 -14.70 -18.13 -5.92
C ILE A 39 -15.60 -19.12 -5.17
N ASP A 40 -16.84 -19.30 -5.62
CA ASP A 40 -17.83 -20.20 -5.00
C ASP A 40 -17.59 -21.66 -5.41
N ALA A 41 -17.02 -21.91 -6.58
CA ALA A 41 -16.57 -23.24 -7.02
C ALA A 41 -15.29 -23.71 -6.32
N GLU A 42 -14.57 -22.82 -5.62
CA GLU A 42 -13.35 -23.16 -4.91
C GLU A 42 -13.63 -24.01 -3.66
N THR A 43 -12.97 -25.16 -3.55
CA THR A 43 -13.12 -26.05 -2.39
C THR A 43 -12.55 -25.40 -1.11
N PRO A 44 -13.07 -25.75 0.09
CA PRO A 44 -12.51 -25.28 1.35
C PRO A 44 -11.02 -25.62 1.51
N GLU A 45 -10.57 -26.74 0.95
CA GLU A 45 -9.17 -27.17 0.96
C GLU A 45 -8.27 -26.28 0.10
N ALA A 46 -8.71 -25.95 -1.12
CA ALA A 46 -7.98 -25.04 -2.01
C ALA A 46 -7.89 -23.63 -1.39
N ARG A 47 -8.98 -23.16 -0.77
CA ARG A 47 -9.00 -21.88 -0.07
C ARG A 47 -8.02 -21.84 1.10
N LYS A 48 -7.94 -22.92 1.89
CA LYS A 48 -6.99 -23.06 3.00
C LYS A 48 -5.54 -23.11 2.52
N ALA A 49 -5.26 -23.82 1.43
CA ALA A 49 -3.93 -23.86 0.82
C ALA A 49 -3.48 -22.49 0.31
N ARG A 50 -4.38 -21.73 -0.34
CA ARG A 50 -4.10 -20.35 -0.77
C ARG A 50 -3.84 -19.42 0.41
N GLN A 51 -4.62 -19.54 1.49
CA GLN A 51 -4.39 -18.76 2.71
C GLN A 51 -3.03 -19.09 3.34
N ALA A 52 -2.68 -20.37 3.48
CA ALA A 52 -1.38 -20.77 4.00
C ALA A 52 -0.21 -20.24 3.15
N LYS A 53 -0.36 -20.25 1.82
CA LYS A 53 0.63 -19.67 0.91
C LYS A 53 0.74 -18.15 1.06
N LEU A 54 -0.39 -17.44 1.17
CA LEU A 54 -0.40 -16.00 1.41
C LEU A 54 0.21 -15.64 2.77
N GLU A 55 0.03 -16.48 3.79
CA GLU A 55 0.66 -16.29 5.09
C GLU A 55 2.17 -16.52 5.06
N ASP A 56 2.65 -17.53 4.32
CA ASP A 56 4.08 -17.76 4.10
C ASP A 56 4.74 -16.64 3.29
N ASP A 57 4.07 -16.20 2.21
CA ASP A 57 4.47 -15.05 1.40
C ASP A 57 4.48 -13.77 2.26
N ARG A 58 3.47 -13.57 3.12
CA ARG A 58 3.40 -12.43 4.06
C ARG A 58 4.49 -12.51 5.13
N LYS A 59 4.80 -13.68 5.66
CA LYS A 59 5.87 -13.87 6.65
C LYS A 59 7.24 -13.61 6.03
N SER A 60 7.43 -14.00 4.77
CA SER A 60 8.62 -13.72 3.98
C SER A 60 8.73 -12.23 3.62
N ALA A 61 7.61 -11.57 3.28
CA ALA A 61 7.58 -10.13 3.03
C ALA A 61 7.73 -9.30 4.31
N ALA A 62 7.20 -9.76 5.45
CA ALA A 62 7.37 -9.12 6.75
C ALA A 62 8.82 -9.24 7.26
N ALA A 63 9.51 -10.35 6.94
CA ALA A 63 10.95 -10.46 7.16
C ALA A 63 11.75 -9.47 6.30
N ALA A 64 11.28 -9.13 5.09
CA ALA A 64 11.88 -8.08 4.25
C ALA A 64 11.49 -6.64 4.68
N ALA A 65 10.31 -6.45 5.29
CA ALA A 65 9.80 -5.15 5.70
C ALA A 65 10.31 -4.68 7.08
N ASN A 66 10.95 -5.54 7.86
CA ASN A 66 11.56 -5.19 9.16
C ASN A 66 13.07 -4.89 9.08
N ALA A 67 13.60 -4.74 7.86
CA ALA A 67 14.92 -4.19 7.64
C ALA A 67 14.82 -2.66 7.45
N GLN A 68 14.92 -1.91 8.53
CA GLN A 68 15.43 -0.53 8.44
C GLN A 68 16.97 -0.56 8.53
N PRO A 69 17.66 0.41 7.92
CA PRO A 69 17.65 0.77 6.51
C PRO A 69 18.93 0.26 5.83
N VAL A 70 18.86 0.02 4.53
CA VAL A 70 20.05 -0.12 3.69
C VAL A 70 20.93 1.11 3.87
N SER A 71 22.16 0.87 4.33
CA SER A 71 23.26 1.83 4.42
C SER A 71 23.68 2.28 3.02
N ALA A 72 22.81 3.04 2.34
CA ALA A 72 23.20 3.90 1.23
C ALA A 72 23.23 5.31 1.80
N SER A 73 24.37 5.71 2.36
CA SER A 73 24.66 7.13 2.58
C SER A 73 24.56 7.82 1.22
N THR A 74 23.63 8.75 1.06
CA THR A 74 23.48 9.52 -0.18
C THR A 74 24.53 10.63 -0.23
N SER A 75 25.76 10.30 0.18
CA SER A 75 26.87 11.23 0.29
C SER A 75 27.55 11.36 -1.06
N SER A 76 26.89 12.07 -1.95
CA SER A 76 27.61 12.61 -3.10
C SER A 76 27.17 14.06 -3.28
N ASN A 77 27.90 14.95 -2.61
CA ASN A 77 27.86 16.40 -2.83
C ASN A 77 28.05 16.76 -4.33
N SER A 78 28.55 15.83 -5.14
CA SER A 78 28.63 15.93 -6.61
C SER A 78 27.29 15.82 -7.34
N GLU A 79 26.34 15.03 -6.82
CA GLU A 79 25.03 14.78 -7.44
C GLU A 79 24.02 15.89 -7.08
N TYR A 80 24.13 16.40 -5.85
CA TYR A 80 23.27 17.44 -5.29
C TYR A 80 24.10 18.70 -4.97
N PRO A 81 24.50 19.46 -6.01
CA PRO A 81 25.32 20.64 -5.83
C PRO A 81 24.49 21.80 -5.25
N GLY A 82 25.13 22.60 -4.41
CA GLY A 82 24.54 23.84 -3.90
C GLY A 82 24.26 23.83 -2.41
N PRO A 83 23.85 24.99 -1.87
CA PRO A 83 23.53 25.13 -0.46
C PRO A 83 22.25 24.36 -0.12
N TRP A 84 22.13 23.95 1.14
CA TRP A 84 20.86 23.52 1.68
C TRP A 84 19.85 24.66 1.64
N LYS A 85 18.61 24.33 1.27
CA LYS A 85 17.46 25.22 1.29
C LYS A 85 16.52 24.78 2.41
N ASP A 86 16.12 25.71 3.26
CA ASP A 86 15.25 25.46 4.43
C ASP A 86 13.85 26.06 4.25
N ASP A 87 13.53 26.58 3.05
CA ASP A 87 12.21 27.10 2.71
C ASP A 87 11.19 25.98 2.41
N LEU A 88 9.90 26.33 2.49
CA LEU A 88 8.83 25.40 2.18
C LEU A 88 8.72 25.16 0.67
N ASN A 89 8.99 23.94 0.23
CA ASN A 89 8.71 23.45 -1.10
C ASN A 89 7.40 22.66 -1.14
N VAL A 90 6.37 23.23 -1.77
CA VAL A 90 5.01 22.66 -1.83
C VAL A 90 4.98 21.28 -2.49
N ASP A 91 5.81 21.04 -3.50
CA ASP A 91 5.80 19.77 -4.24
C ASP A 91 6.43 18.64 -3.41
N ILE A 92 7.49 18.93 -2.65
CA ILE A 92 8.07 17.98 -1.69
C ILE A 92 7.04 17.64 -0.60
N SER A 93 6.40 18.66 -0.03
CA SER A 93 5.36 18.46 0.99
C SER A 93 4.18 17.65 0.46
N ARG A 94 3.73 17.90 -0.77
CA ARG A 94 2.67 17.12 -1.42
C ARG A 94 3.07 15.65 -1.59
N ALA A 95 4.31 15.39 -2.03
CA ALA A 95 4.80 14.02 -2.19
C ALA A 95 4.84 13.27 -0.83
N PHE A 96 5.32 13.93 0.23
CA PHE A 96 5.37 13.35 1.57
C PHE A 96 3.96 13.01 2.10
N VAL A 97 3.00 13.91 1.93
CA VAL A 97 1.60 13.68 2.32
C VAL A 97 0.98 12.54 1.51
N ALA A 98 1.21 12.51 0.20
CA ALA A 98 0.66 11.46 -0.68
C ALA A 98 1.18 10.06 -0.32
N LYS A 99 2.41 9.95 0.19
CA LYS A 99 3.01 8.69 0.68
C LYS A 99 2.86 8.48 2.19
N GLN A 100 2.12 9.36 2.87
CA GLN A 100 1.88 9.32 4.31
C GLN A 100 3.19 9.27 5.14
N ILE A 101 4.25 9.93 4.67
CA ILE A 101 5.52 10.02 5.40
C ILE A 101 5.28 10.84 6.68
N ARG A 102 5.65 10.26 7.82
CA ARG A 102 5.49 10.85 9.16
C ARG A 102 6.85 11.14 9.77
N GLY A 103 6.89 12.07 10.73
CA GLY A 103 8.15 12.43 11.41
C GLY A 103 9.07 13.36 10.61
N CYS A 104 8.60 13.93 9.51
CA CYS A 104 9.26 15.02 8.79
C CYS A 104 8.48 16.32 9.04
N GLY A 105 8.62 16.89 10.23
CA GLY A 105 7.99 18.17 10.59
C GLY A 105 8.81 19.36 10.09
N GLU A 106 10.13 19.21 10.12
CA GLU A 106 11.11 20.15 9.60
C GLU A 106 11.94 19.44 8.53
N TYR A 107 12.27 20.15 7.45
CA TYR A 107 13.15 19.61 6.42
C TYR A 107 13.98 20.69 5.75
N ARG A 108 15.10 20.24 5.19
CA ARG A 108 15.98 21.00 4.29
C ARG A 108 16.26 20.18 3.05
N TYR A 109 16.47 20.82 1.91
CA TYR A 109 16.62 20.11 0.64
C TYR A 109 17.72 20.67 -0.25
N LYS A 110 18.24 19.80 -1.11
CA LYS A 110 19.11 20.14 -2.24
C LYS A 110 18.47 19.60 -3.52
N GLU A 111 18.63 20.35 -4.60
CA GLU A 111 18.14 19.98 -5.93
C GLU A 111 19.23 19.18 -6.66
N SER A 112 18.81 18.15 -7.40
CA SER A 112 19.73 17.37 -8.22
C SER A 112 20.34 18.22 -9.32
N ARG A 113 21.62 17.96 -9.64
CA ARG A 113 22.28 18.56 -10.80
C ARG A 113 21.63 18.11 -12.11
N ALA A 114 21.19 16.86 -12.15
CA ALA A 114 20.71 16.21 -13.36
C ALA A 114 19.27 16.63 -13.70
N THR A 115 18.41 16.73 -12.68
CA THR A 115 17.00 17.08 -12.91
C THR A 115 16.45 18.02 -11.85
N ARG A 116 15.70 19.04 -12.30
CA ARG A 116 15.04 20.01 -11.41
C ARG A 116 13.82 19.47 -10.64
N THR A 117 13.53 18.18 -10.80
CA THR A 117 12.38 17.52 -10.17
C THR A 117 12.81 16.48 -9.14
N GLU A 118 14.10 16.28 -8.98
CA GLU A 118 14.71 15.34 -8.03
C GLU A 118 15.40 16.11 -6.92
N TYR A 119 15.12 15.72 -5.69
CA TYR A 119 15.59 16.40 -4.50
C TYR A 119 16.14 15.41 -3.48
N LEU A 120 17.29 15.75 -2.90
CA LEU A 120 17.76 15.17 -1.66
C LEU A 120 17.18 15.97 -0.51
N VAL A 121 16.37 15.33 0.32
CA VAL A 121 15.65 15.97 1.43
C VAL A 121 16.14 15.37 2.73
N HIS A 122 16.71 16.19 3.60
CA HIS A 122 16.94 15.83 4.99
C HIS A 122 15.74 16.30 5.80
N CYS A 123 15.12 15.41 6.57
CA CYS A 123 14.02 15.77 7.46
C CYS A 123 14.29 15.31 8.89
N THR A 124 13.63 15.97 9.82
CA THR A 124 13.69 15.63 11.25
C THR A 124 12.33 15.84 11.92
N ARG A 125 12.16 15.12 13.02
CA ARG A 125 11.02 15.28 13.94
C ARG A 125 11.38 16.12 15.17
N ASP A 126 12.66 16.10 15.56
CA ASP A 126 13.12 16.59 16.85
C ASP A 126 14.28 17.60 16.74
N GLY A 127 14.63 18.01 15.51
CA GLY A 127 15.74 18.91 15.23
C GLY A 127 17.12 18.27 15.36
N LYS A 128 17.22 17.01 15.82
CA LYS A 128 18.48 16.36 16.21
C LYS A 128 18.77 15.15 15.34
N ASN A 129 17.79 14.28 15.16
CA ASN A 129 17.89 13.07 14.37
C ASN A 129 17.39 13.36 12.96
N TRP A 130 18.33 13.46 12.03
CA TRP A 130 18.04 13.72 10.62
C TRP A 130 18.05 12.41 9.83
N VAL A 131 17.06 12.25 8.96
CA VAL A 131 16.96 11.18 7.98
C VAL A 131 16.91 11.78 6.58
N ALA A 132 17.43 11.07 5.58
CA ALA A 132 17.39 11.53 4.21
C ALA A 132 16.36 10.77 3.37
N TYR A 133 15.80 11.46 2.38
CA TYR A 133 14.92 10.92 1.36
C TYR A 133 15.35 11.45 0.00
N LEU A 134 15.19 10.62 -1.02
CA LEU A 134 15.19 11.06 -2.41
C LEU A 134 13.76 11.25 -2.88
N VAL A 135 13.46 12.41 -3.46
CA VAL A 135 12.09 12.81 -3.82
C VAL A 135 12.03 13.24 -5.28
N TRP A 136 11.25 12.54 -6.08
CA TRP A 136 10.95 12.90 -7.46
C TRP A 136 9.56 13.53 -7.54
N THR A 137 9.50 14.86 -7.47
CA THR A 137 8.25 15.64 -7.43
C THR A 137 7.36 15.43 -8.65
N ARG A 138 7.94 15.19 -9.83
CA ARG A 138 7.17 14.93 -11.07
C ARG A 138 6.32 13.66 -10.99
N THR A 139 6.83 12.61 -10.36
CA THR A 139 6.14 11.30 -10.24
C THR A 139 5.54 11.08 -8.85
N GLY A 140 5.92 11.89 -7.86
CA GLY A 140 5.61 11.66 -6.45
C GLY A 140 6.33 10.44 -5.87
N ALA A 141 7.38 9.95 -6.53
CA ALA A 141 8.17 8.83 -6.02
C ALA A 141 9.09 9.31 -4.90
N ILE A 142 9.22 8.47 -3.86
CA ILE A 142 10.07 8.73 -2.71
C ILE A 142 10.86 7.46 -2.42
N THR A 143 12.16 7.60 -2.14
CA THR A 143 13.02 6.51 -1.66
C THR A 143 13.72 6.92 -0.37
N GLY A 144 13.88 5.98 0.56
CA GLY A 144 14.38 6.20 1.91
C GLY A 144 13.47 5.54 2.96
N PRO A 145 13.70 5.79 4.26
CA PRO A 145 14.71 6.70 4.80
C PRO A 145 16.13 6.17 4.66
N PHE A 146 17.07 7.06 4.35
CA PHE A 146 18.51 6.83 4.42
C PHE A 146 19.11 7.54 5.63
N LYS A 147 20.36 7.21 5.96
CA LYS A 147 21.13 8.04 6.90
C LYS A 147 21.40 9.39 6.23
N ALA A 148 21.09 10.47 6.94
CA ALA A 148 21.50 11.80 6.55
C ALA A 148 23.03 11.89 6.64
N ASP A 149 23.63 12.45 5.61
CA ASP A 149 25.05 12.78 5.66
C ASP A 149 25.22 14.00 6.59
N GLU A 150 26.20 13.93 7.50
CA GLU A 150 26.50 15.01 8.47
C GLU A 150 26.96 16.30 7.77
#